data_AF-A0A925RBX8-F1
#
_entry.id   AF-A0A925RBX8-F1
#
_cell.length_a   1.000
_cell.length_b   1.000
_cell.length_c   1.000
_cell.angle_alpha   90.00
_cell.angle_beta   90.00
_cell.angle_gamma   90.00
#
_symmetry.space_group_name_H-M   'P 1'
#
loop_
_entity.id
_entity.type
_entity.pdbx_description
1 polymer ?
#
loop_
_entity_poly.entity_id
_entity_poly.type
_entity_poly.pdbx_seq_one_letter_code
_entity_poly.pdbx_strand_id
1 'polypeptide(L)'
;MIQSSAIHQEFNSEAPTLTVSRNGRTVMLTFPQLFAIGHRVWLKGDYKTAKEIFKKLCSVNDRGPRAHIFLAHCHVMEGDYAGGSSVLHRALPKDEFGDAASRLHDTFVLWKVGLFVDVKEGLKSLALDYASLPTFSLMLADLLHSSGSESLSEKFLRRAIHNDRPDGGVALSAKSTLQSITQN
;
A
#
# COMPACT_ATOMS: atom_id res chain seq x y z
N MET A 1 13.18 39.84 -30.97
CA MET A 1 12.01 39.21 -30.34
C MET A 1 12.10 37.72 -30.57
N ILE A 2 12.53 36.94 -29.58
CA ILE A 2 12.58 35.48 -29.69
C ILE A 2 11.50 34.91 -28.79
N GLN A 3 10.66 34.09 -29.40
CA GLN A 3 9.52 33.38 -28.82
C GLN A 3 9.96 32.54 -27.62
N SER A 4 9.16 32.56 -26.55
CA SER A 4 9.20 31.56 -25.50
C SER A 4 7.87 30.81 -25.53
N SER A 5 7.78 29.80 -26.41
CA SER A 5 6.71 28.81 -26.36
C SER A 5 6.92 27.92 -25.14
N ALA A 6 5.97 27.98 -24.21
CA ALA A 6 5.90 27.08 -23.08
C ALA A 6 5.91 25.62 -23.56
N ILE A 7 6.91 24.86 -23.11
CA ILE A 7 6.94 23.42 -23.28
C ILE A 7 5.88 22.86 -22.32
N HIS A 8 4.68 22.60 -22.85
CA HIS A 8 3.74 21.70 -22.21
C HIS A 8 4.37 20.31 -22.22
N GLN A 9 4.90 19.91 -21.07
CA GLN A 9 5.31 18.53 -20.84
C GLN A 9 4.03 17.72 -20.63
N GLU A 10 3.47 17.20 -21.72
CA GLU A 10 2.49 16.12 -21.65
C GLU A 10 3.16 14.92 -20.98
N PHE A 11 2.83 14.68 -19.70
CA PHE A 11 3.16 13.41 -19.03
C PHE A 11 2.29 12.30 -19.61
N ASN A 12 2.62 11.90 -20.83
CA ASN A 12 2.13 10.68 -21.43
C ASN A 12 3.03 9.54 -20.93
N SER A 13 2.88 9.14 -19.66
CA SER A 13 3.64 8.01 -19.10
C SER A 13 2.68 6.85 -18.82
N GLU A 14 2.62 5.89 -19.73
CA GLU A 14 1.99 4.60 -19.47
C GLU A 14 2.55 4.02 -18.15
N ALA A 15 1.66 3.57 -17.26
CA ALA A 15 2.08 3.02 -15.97
C ALA A 15 3.08 1.87 -16.21
N PRO A 16 4.20 1.80 -15.45
CA PRO A 16 5.24 0.82 -15.68
C PRO A 16 4.67 -0.58 -15.62
N THR A 17 5.03 -1.40 -16.59
CA THR A 17 4.55 -2.78 -16.70
C THR A 17 5.58 -3.74 -16.12
N LEU A 18 5.08 -4.75 -15.42
CA LEU A 18 5.87 -5.83 -14.87
C LEU A 18 5.42 -7.15 -15.50
N THR A 19 6.41 -7.96 -15.85
CA THR A 19 6.20 -9.28 -16.43
C THR A 19 6.02 -10.32 -15.32
N VAL A 20 4.89 -11.02 -15.30
CA VAL A 20 4.60 -12.08 -14.34
C VAL A 20 4.31 -13.37 -15.08
N SER A 21 5.00 -14.45 -14.71
CA SER A 21 4.73 -15.79 -15.22
C SER A 21 3.74 -16.51 -14.31
N ARG A 22 2.66 -17.05 -14.88
CA ARG A 22 1.68 -17.90 -14.20
C ARG A 22 1.30 -19.05 -15.11
N ASN A 23 1.47 -20.29 -14.63
CA ASN A 23 1.15 -21.52 -15.38
C ASN A 23 1.79 -21.57 -16.79
N GLY A 24 3.06 -21.14 -16.90
CA GLY A 24 3.78 -21.10 -18.17
C GLY A 24 3.35 -19.98 -19.13
N ARG A 25 2.38 -19.14 -18.74
CA ARG A 25 1.98 -17.94 -19.50
C ARG A 25 2.58 -16.70 -18.88
N THR A 26 3.18 -15.88 -19.73
CA THR A 26 3.71 -14.57 -19.34
C THR A 26 2.64 -13.52 -19.57
N VAL A 27 2.30 -12.77 -18.51
CA VAL A 27 1.33 -11.66 -18.57
C VAL A 27 2.05 -10.37 -18.18
N MET A 28 1.81 -9.31 -18.92
CA MET A 28 2.25 -7.96 -18.55
C MET A 28 1.14 -7.28 -17.74
N LEU A 29 1.49 -6.78 -16.57
CA LEU A 29 0.58 -6.08 -15.67
C LEU A 29 1.15 -4.71 -15.35
N THR A 30 0.32 -3.68 -15.31
CA THR A 30 0.76 -2.37 -14.81
C THR A 30 1.05 -2.45 -13.31
N PHE A 31 1.88 -1.54 -12.79
CA PHE A 31 2.15 -1.45 -11.35
C PHE A 31 0.86 -1.42 -10.52
N PRO A 32 -0.16 -0.61 -10.84
CA PRO A 32 -1.42 -0.61 -10.08
C PRO A 32 -2.15 -1.94 -10.13
N GLN A 33 -2.22 -2.59 -11.29
CA GLN A 33 -2.86 -3.89 -11.44
C GLN A 33 -2.16 -4.95 -10.58
N LEU A 34 -0.82 -5.01 -10.64
CA LEU A 34 -0.05 -5.95 -9.85
C LEU A 34 -0.14 -5.64 -8.34
N PHE A 35 -0.17 -4.37 -7.96
CA PHE A 35 -0.42 -3.95 -6.58
C PHE A 35 -1.79 -4.42 -6.09
N ALA A 36 -2.85 -4.20 -6.87
CA ALA A 36 -4.21 -4.64 -6.52
C ALA A 36 -4.31 -6.16 -6.39
N ILE A 37 -3.59 -6.92 -7.24
CA ILE A 37 -3.49 -8.38 -7.08
C ILE A 37 -2.76 -8.73 -5.78
N GLY A 38 -1.61 -8.12 -5.50
CA GLY A 38 -0.85 -8.34 -4.27
C GLY A 38 -1.66 -8.04 -3.02
N HIS A 39 -2.40 -6.93 -3.04
CA HIS A 39 -3.31 -6.52 -1.97
C HIS A 39 -4.47 -7.51 -1.76
N ARG A 40 -5.10 -8.00 -2.83
CA ARG A 40 -6.14 -9.05 -2.71
C ARG A 40 -5.60 -10.38 -2.19
N VAL A 41 -4.37 -10.74 -2.54
CA VAL A 41 -3.69 -11.93 -2.00
C VAL A 41 -3.39 -11.74 -0.51
N TRP A 42 -2.92 -10.54 -0.14
CA TRP A 42 -2.68 -10.14 1.25
C TRP A 42 -3.96 -10.19 2.11
N LEU A 43 -5.09 -9.69 1.60
CA LEU A 43 -6.39 -9.74 2.28
C LEU A 43 -6.87 -11.18 2.57
N LYS A 44 -6.47 -12.15 1.73
CA LYS A 44 -6.76 -13.57 1.94
C LYS A 44 -5.85 -14.23 2.97
N GLY A 45 -4.87 -13.50 3.51
CA GLY A 45 -3.89 -14.03 4.46
C GLY A 45 -2.77 -14.86 3.82
N ASP A 46 -2.68 -14.93 2.48
CA ASP A 46 -1.56 -15.58 1.80
C ASP A 46 -0.36 -14.63 1.73
N TYR A 47 0.24 -14.41 2.89
CA TYR A 47 1.36 -13.48 3.05
C TYR A 47 2.61 -13.90 2.28
N LYS A 48 2.77 -15.20 2.01
CA LYS A 48 3.90 -15.73 1.24
C LYS A 48 3.82 -15.30 -0.22
N THR A 49 2.67 -15.50 -0.86
CA THR A 49 2.48 -15.06 -2.24
C THR A 49 2.45 -13.54 -2.34
N ALA A 50 1.81 -12.85 -1.37
CA ALA A 50 1.80 -11.40 -1.32
C ALA A 50 3.22 -10.81 -1.21
N LYS A 51 4.08 -11.40 -0.36
CA LYS A 51 5.49 -10.99 -0.19
C LYS A 51 6.25 -10.98 -1.52
N GLU A 52 6.12 -12.04 -2.32
CA GLU A 52 6.78 -12.13 -3.63
C GLU A 52 6.27 -11.08 -4.62
N ILE A 53 4.97 -10.78 -4.58
CA ILE A 53 4.38 -9.71 -5.42
C ILE A 53 4.91 -8.35 -5.00
N PHE A 54 4.84 -8.02 -3.70
CA PHE A 54 5.30 -6.72 -3.21
C PHE A 54 6.81 -6.54 -3.35
N LYS A 55 7.60 -7.61 -3.23
CA LYS A 55 9.04 -7.59 -3.53
C LYS A 55 9.30 -7.18 -4.98
N LYS A 56 8.54 -7.71 -5.95
CA LYS A 56 8.64 -7.27 -7.35
C LYS A 56 8.22 -5.82 -7.54
N LEU A 57 7.16 -5.38 -6.86
CA LEU A 57 6.73 -3.97 -6.92
C LEU A 57 7.77 -3.01 -6.33
N CYS A 58 8.51 -3.44 -5.32
CA CYS A 58 9.59 -2.64 -4.71
C CYS A 58 10.78 -2.40 -5.66
N SER A 59 10.94 -3.18 -6.74
CA SER A 59 11.98 -2.92 -7.74
C SER A 59 11.62 -1.81 -8.73
N VAL A 60 10.41 -1.26 -8.64
CA VAL A 60 9.97 -0.14 -9.49
C VAL A 60 10.25 1.17 -8.76
N ASN A 61 11.17 1.96 -9.32
CA ASN A 61 11.55 3.27 -8.78
C ASN A 61 10.38 4.27 -8.85
N ASP A 62 10.47 5.35 -8.07
CA ASP A 62 9.55 6.50 -8.08
C ASP A 62 8.09 6.23 -7.70
N ARG A 63 7.82 5.08 -7.06
CA ARG A 63 6.49 4.72 -6.51
C ARG A 63 6.38 4.90 -4.99
N GLY A 64 7.47 5.34 -4.35
CA GLY A 64 7.53 5.62 -2.90
C GLY A 64 7.41 4.36 -2.04
N PRO A 65 7.10 4.50 -0.74
CA PRO A 65 7.17 3.39 0.22
C PRO A 65 5.94 2.46 0.17
N ARG A 66 4.98 2.69 -0.73
CA ARG A 66 3.67 2.01 -0.73
C ARG A 66 3.77 0.48 -0.74
N ALA A 67 4.55 -0.07 -1.68
CA ALA A 67 4.76 -1.52 -1.77
C ALA A 67 5.69 -2.04 -0.65
N HIS A 68 6.65 -1.23 -0.22
CA HIS A 68 7.57 -1.57 0.87
C HIS A 68 6.83 -1.77 2.20
N ILE A 69 5.82 -0.96 2.48
CA ILE A 69 4.98 -1.08 3.69
C ILE A 69 4.26 -2.44 3.72
N PHE A 70 3.63 -2.84 2.62
CA PHE A 70 2.98 -4.16 2.54
C PHE A 70 4.00 -5.31 2.55
N LEU A 71 5.17 -5.14 1.92
CA LEU A 71 6.25 -6.12 1.99
C LEU A 71 6.69 -6.34 3.44
N ALA A 72 6.91 -5.26 4.20
CA ALA A 72 7.29 -5.33 5.60
C ALA A 72 6.21 -6.03 6.46
N HIS A 73 4.93 -5.72 6.21
CA HIS A 73 3.84 -6.43 6.88
C HIS A 73 3.88 -7.94 6.57
N CYS A 74 4.11 -8.33 5.31
CA CYS A 74 4.22 -9.75 4.95
C CYS A 74 5.38 -10.43 5.71
N HIS A 75 6.54 -9.77 5.82
CA HIS A 75 7.64 -10.28 6.64
C HIS A 75 7.22 -10.51 8.10
N VAL A 76 6.57 -9.52 8.73
CA VAL A 76 6.10 -9.65 10.11
C VAL A 76 5.06 -10.77 10.26
N MET A 77 4.14 -10.91 9.31
CA MET A 77 3.14 -11.97 9.35
C MET A 77 3.73 -13.38 9.20
N GLU A 78 4.87 -13.50 8.52
CA GLU A 78 5.66 -14.74 8.44
C GLU A 78 6.61 -14.94 9.64
N GLY A 79 6.66 -13.99 10.59
CA GLY A 79 7.53 -14.05 11.77
C GLY A 79 8.94 -13.49 11.54
N ASP A 80 9.23 -12.93 10.37
CA ASP A 80 10.49 -12.25 10.07
C ASP A 80 10.43 -10.77 10.51
N TYR A 81 10.48 -10.55 11.82
CA TYR A 81 10.41 -9.21 12.41
C TYR A 81 11.58 -8.32 11.98
N ALA A 82 12.80 -8.88 11.95
CA ALA A 82 14.00 -8.16 11.56
C ALA A 82 13.95 -7.72 10.08
N GLY A 83 13.53 -8.61 9.19
CA GLY A 83 13.32 -8.29 7.78
C GLY A 83 12.25 -7.22 7.59
N GLY A 84 11.13 -7.32 8.30
CA GLY A 84 10.07 -6.31 8.30
C GLY A 84 10.58 -4.93 8.73
N SER A 85 11.27 -4.86 9.87
CA SER A 85 11.87 -3.62 10.38
C SER A 85 12.89 -3.03 9.40
N SER A 86 13.75 -3.87 8.81
CA SER A 86 14.76 -3.46 7.83
C SER A 86 14.12 -2.85 6.57
N VAL A 87 13.04 -3.45 6.06
CA VAL A 87 12.30 -2.90 4.91
C VAL A 87 11.69 -1.54 5.24
N LEU A 88 11.09 -1.38 6.43
CA LEU A 88 10.48 -0.11 6.83
C LEU A 88 11.50 1.01 6.96
N HIS A 89 12.60 0.79 7.68
CA HIS A 89 13.60 1.85 7.91
C HIS A 89 14.32 2.28 6.62
N ARG A 90 14.44 1.39 5.62
CA ARG A 90 14.93 1.78 4.28
C ARG A 90 13.91 2.58 3.49
N ALA A 91 12.63 2.22 3.56
CA ALA A 91 11.58 2.86 2.77
C ALA A 91 11.05 4.16 3.39
N LEU A 92 11.17 4.29 4.71
CA LEU A 92 10.70 5.42 5.50
C LEU A 92 11.89 5.99 6.29
N PRO A 93 12.85 6.68 5.63
CA PRO A 93 14.00 7.25 6.30
C PRO A 93 13.58 8.27 7.36
N LYS A 94 14.30 8.28 8.50
CA LYS A 94 13.98 9.09 9.66
C LYS A 94 13.95 10.60 9.37
N ASP A 95 14.79 11.08 8.45
CA ASP A 95 14.86 12.51 8.12
C ASP A 95 13.60 13.01 7.41
N GLU A 96 12.87 12.14 6.72
CA GLU A 96 11.63 12.47 6.00
C GLU A 96 10.39 12.05 6.79
N PHE A 97 10.43 10.89 7.46
CA PHE A 97 9.27 10.27 8.08
C PHE A 97 9.37 10.14 9.60
N GLY A 98 10.37 10.71 10.25
CA GLY A 98 10.52 10.69 11.70
C GLY A 98 10.51 9.26 12.26
N ASP A 99 9.57 8.97 13.16
CA ASP A 99 9.41 7.68 13.82
C ASP A 99 8.41 6.72 13.14
N ALA A 100 7.93 7.05 11.93
CA ALA A 100 6.92 6.25 11.21
C ALA A 100 7.32 4.78 11.08
N ALA A 101 8.58 4.51 10.74
CA ALA A 101 9.09 3.15 10.53
C ALA A 101 8.96 2.31 11.80
N SER A 102 9.34 2.85 12.95
CA SER A 102 9.30 2.16 14.24
C SER A 102 7.85 1.97 14.71
N ARG A 103 7.02 3.02 14.66
CA ARG A 103 5.60 2.95 15.03
C ARG A 103 4.82 1.94 14.18
N LEU A 104 5.12 1.89 12.88
CA LEU A 104 4.48 0.96 11.97
C LEU A 104 4.96 -0.48 12.20
N HIS A 105 6.25 -0.68 12.52
CA HIS A 105 6.76 -1.99 12.91
C HIS A 105 6.03 -2.53 14.15
N ASP A 106 5.91 -1.72 15.20
CA ASP A 106 5.20 -2.09 16.42
C ASP A 106 3.73 -2.41 16.13
N THR A 107 3.07 -1.57 15.32
CA THR A 107 1.69 -1.79 14.85
C THR A 107 1.55 -3.14 14.14
N PHE A 108 2.52 -3.55 13.32
CA PHE A 108 2.50 -4.85 12.63
C PHE A 108 2.74 -6.02 13.57
N VAL A 109 3.61 -5.85 14.57
CA VAL A 109 3.83 -6.89 15.61
C VAL A 109 2.55 -7.09 16.42
N LEU A 110 1.88 -6.00 16.81
CA LEU A 110 0.58 -6.03 17.50
C LEU A 110 -0.49 -6.71 16.64
N TRP A 111 -0.49 -6.47 15.33
CA TRP A 111 -1.37 -7.17 14.38
C TRP A 111 -1.10 -8.67 14.40
N LYS A 112 0.16 -9.09 14.32
CA LYS A 112 0.54 -10.51 14.34
C LYS A 112 0.08 -11.23 15.61
N VAL A 113 0.09 -10.56 16.77
CA VAL A 113 -0.36 -11.15 18.05
C VAL A 113 -1.85 -10.96 18.32
N GLY A 114 -2.60 -10.33 17.41
CA GLY A 114 -4.07 -10.22 17.49
C GLY A 114 -4.59 -9.06 18.34
N LEU A 115 -3.75 -8.08 18.69
CA LEU A 115 -4.15 -6.91 19.48
C LEU A 115 -4.79 -5.82 18.60
N PHE A 116 -5.93 -6.14 17.98
CA PHE A 116 -6.54 -5.32 16.93
C PHE A 116 -7.04 -3.94 17.39
N VAL A 117 -7.29 -3.71 18.68
CA VAL A 117 -7.64 -2.38 19.20
C VAL A 117 -6.45 -1.44 19.03
N ASP A 118 -5.26 -1.86 19.47
CA ASP A 118 -4.03 -1.10 19.35
C ASP A 118 -3.61 -0.94 17.89
N VAL A 119 -3.83 -1.96 17.05
CA VAL A 119 -3.57 -1.86 15.60
C VAL A 119 -4.42 -0.76 14.97
N LYS A 120 -5.71 -0.69 15.29
CA LYS A 120 -6.61 0.35 14.76
C LYS A 120 -6.14 1.74 15.15
N GLU A 121 -5.80 1.96 16.42
CA GLU A 121 -5.33 3.27 16.88
C GLU A 121 -3.95 3.62 16.30
N GLY A 122 -3.03 2.66 16.22
CA GLY A 122 -1.72 2.82 15.60
C GLY A 122 -1.82 3.24 14.13
N LEU A 123 -2.59 2.49 13.31
CA LEU A 123 -2.81 2.83 11.91
C LEU A 123 -3.55 4.15 11.71
N LYS A 124 -4.52 4.46 12.57
CA LYS A 124 -5.26 5.72 12.53
C LYS A 124 -4.35 6.90 12.82
N SER A 125 -3.52 6.81 13.86
CA SER A 125 -2.54 7.83 14.19
C SER A 125 -1.53 8.02 13.04
N LEU A 126 -0.99 6.92 12.48
CA LEU A 126 -0.10 6.97 11.32
C LEU A 126 -0.77 7.60 10.08
N ALA A 127 -2.03 7.25 9.79
CA ALA A 127 -2.77 7.82 8.66
C ALA A 127 -3.05 9.31 8.82
N LEU A 128 -3.16 9.81 10.06
CA LEU A 128 -3.32 11.23 10.37
C LEU A 128 -2.01 12.00 10.26
N ASP A 129 -0.95 11.49 10.88
CA ASP A 129 0.36 12.14 10.94
C ASP A 129 1.06 12.16 9.57
N TYR A 130 0.90 11.08 8.79
CA TYR A 130 1.53 10.90 7.49
C TYR A 130 0.49 10.83 6.37
N ALA A 131 -0.32 11.88 6.24
CA ALA A 131 -1.42 11.91 5.29
C ALA A 131 -1.00 11.66 3.83
N SER A 132 0.24 12.00 3.46
CA SER A 132 0.83 11.75 2.13
C SER A 132 1.10 10.26 1.84
N LEU A 133 1.00 9.38 2.83
CA LEU A 133 1.15 7.93 2.71
C LEU A 133 -0.23 7.25 2.67
N PRO A 134 -0.85 7.09 1.48
CA PRO A 134 -2.21 6.56 1.38
C PRO A 134 -2.34 5.11 1.85
N THR A 135 -1.22 4.37 1.91
CA THR A 135 -1.18 2.97 2.36
C THR A 135 -1.71 2.79 3.78
N PHE A 136 -1.45 3.72 4.71
CA PHE A 136 -1.97 3.62 6.07
C PHE A 136 -3.50 3.73 6.11
N SER A 137 -4.06 4.62 5.29
CA SER A 137 -5.52 4.74 5.15
C SER A 137 -6.12 3.47 4.52
N LEU A 138 -5.45 2.87 3.53
CA LEU A 138 -5.91 1.61 2.94
C LEU A 138 -5.91 0.46 3.97
N MET A 139 -4.79 0.24 4.67
CA MET A 139 -4.69 -0.85 5.66
C MET A 139 -5.69 -0.67 6.81
N LEU A 140 -5.91 0.56 7.28
CA LEU A 140 -6.92 0.84 8.28
C LEU A 140 -8.34 0.58 7.75
N ALA A 141 -8.63 0.99 6.52
CA ALA A 141 -9.92 0.73 5.90
C ALA A 141 -10.19 -0.78 5.78
N ASP A 142 -9.21 -1.56 5.33
CA ASP A 142 -9.33 -3.01 5.23
C ASP A 142 -9.61 -3.65 6.59
N LEU A 143 -8.90 -3.20 7.64
CA LEU A 143 -9.14 -3.67 9.00
C LEU A 143 -10.55 -3.30 9.49
N LEU A 144 -10.99 -2.08 9.26
CA LEU A 144 -12.33 -1.61 9.63
C LEU A 144 -13.42 -2.39 8.90
N HIS A 145 -13.26 -2.60 7.59
CA HIS A 145 -14.15 -3.42 6.77
C HIS A 145 -14.26 -4.85 7.31
N SER A 146 -13.13 -5.50 7.58
CA SER A 146 -13.11 -6.85 8.16
C SER A 146 -13.77 -6.95 9.53
N SER A 147 -13.85 -5.83 10.27
CA SER A 147 -14.51 -5.74 11.58
C SER A 147 -15.97 -5.25 11.51
N GLY A 148 -16.53 -5.07 10.31
CA GLY A 148 -17.92 -4.64 10.09
C GLY A 148 -18.17 -3.13 10.25
N SER A 149 -17.12 -2.32 10.35
CA SER A 149 -17.22 -0.85 10.51
C SER A 149 -17.27 -0.14 9.16
N GLU A 150 -18.29 -0.42 8.34
CA GLU A 150 -18.34 -0.03 6.92
C GLU A 150 -18.27 1.48 6.68
N SER A 151 -19.03 2.29 7.42
CA SER A 151 -19.02 3.75 7.25
C SER A 151 -17.64 4.36 7.52
N LEU A 152 -16.91 3.83 8.52
CA LEU A 152 -15.56 4.27 8.81
C LEU A 152 -14.56 3.76 7.77
N SER A 153 -14.71 2.51 7.31
CA SER A 153 -13.93 1.95 6.22
C SER A 153 -14.02 2.83 4.98
N GLU A 154 -15.24 3.16 4.53
CA GLU A 154 -15.48 4.01 3.37
C GLU A 154 -14.76 5.37 3.50
N LYS A 155 -14.81 6.01 4.66
CA LYS A 155 -14.12 7.28 4.90
C LYS A 155 -12.61 7.15 4.64
N PHE A 156 -11.98 6.08 5.12
CA PHE A 156 -10.55 5.86 4.92
C PHE A 156 -10.19 5.36 3.51
N LEU A 157 -11.07 4.60 2.84
CA LEU A 157 -10.90 4.27 1.42
C LEU A 157 -10.89 5.54 0.56
N ARG A 158 -11.83 6.47 0.80
CA ARG A 158 -11.88 7.76 0.08
C ARG A 158 -10.61 8.58 0.33
N ARG A 159 -10.08 8.59 1.55
CA ARG A 159 -8.80 9.23 1.88
C ARG A 159 -7.62 8.57 1.16
N ALA A 160 -7.57 7.24 1.12
CA ALA A 160 -6.54 6.50 0.39
C ALA A 160 -6.57 6.82 -1.11
N ILE A 161 -7.75 6.92 -1.71
CA ILE A 161 -7.93 7.31 -3.11
C ILE A 161 -7.46 8.75 -3.35
N HIS A 162 -7.84 9.68 -2.47
CA HIS A 162 -7.50 11.10 -2.61
C HIS A 162 -6.00 11.36 -2.50
N ASN A 163 -5.31 10.65 -1.61
CA ASN A 163 -3.89 10.87 -1.33
C ASN A 163 -2.94 9.97 -2.15
N ASP A 164 -3.48 9.11 -3.01
CA ASP A 164 -2.68 8.36 -3.96
C ASP A 164 -2.65 9.04 -5.34
N ARG A 165 -1.68 8.66 -6.18
CA ARG A 165 -1.63 9.16 -7.55
C ARG A 165 -2.85 8.65 -8.35
N PRO A 166 -3.31 9.38 -9.39
CA PRO A 166 -4.41 8.91 -10.24
C PRO A 166 -4.20 7.51 -10.83
N ASP A 167 -2.95 7.17 -11.15
CA ASP A 167 -2.46 5.87 -11.61
C ASP A 167 -1.82 5.05 -10.47
N GLY A 168 -2.25 5.27 -9.23
CA GLY A 168 -1.67 4.64 -8.05
C GLY A 168 -2.30 3.29 -7.71
N GLY A 169 -1.47 2.35 -7.24
CA GLY A 169 -1.93 1.01 -6.84
C GLY A 169 -2.84 1.03 -5.61
N VAL A 170 -2.61 1.96 -4.68
CA VAL A 170 -3.43 2.10 -3.47
C VAL A 170 -4.83 2.62 -3.84
N ALA A 171 -4.92 3.62 -4.73
CA ALA A 171 -6.20 4.09 -5.25
C ALA A 171 -6.98 3.00 -5.99
N LEU A 172 -6.31 2.18 -6.81
CA LEU A 172 -6.97 1.09 -7.52
C LEU A 172 -7.54 0.04 -6.55
N SER A 173 -6.74 -0.39 -5.57
CA SER A 173 -7.19 -1.27 -4.49
C SER A 173 -8.38 -0.69 -3.73
N ALA A 174 -8.28 0.56 -3.28
CA ALA A 174 -9.30 1.21 -2.48
C ALA A 174 -10.64 1.37 -3.25
N LYS A 175 -10.57 1.70 -4.56
CA LYS A 175 -11.77 1.77 -5.42
C LYS A 175 -12.46 0.42 -5.54
N SER A 176 -11.70 -0.66 -5.69
CA SER A 176 -12.25 -2.02 -5.77
C SER A 176 -13.00 -2.41 -4.48
N THR A 177 -12.43 -2.10 -3.32
CA THR A 177 -13.09 -2.37 -2.02
C THR A 177 -14.32 -1.48 -1.82
N LEU A 178 -14.24 -0.20 -2.21
CA LEU A 178 -15.36 0.72 -2.07
C LEU A 178 -16.56 0.28 -2.91
N GLN A 179 -16.33 -0.22 -4.13
CA GLN A 179 -17.38 -0.77 -4.98
C GLN A 179 -18.09 -1.96 -4.32
N SER A 180 -17.36 -2.88 -3.67
CA SER A 180 -17.99 -4.01 -2.97
C SER A 180 -18.82 -3.59 -1.77
N ILE A 181 -18.45 -2.50 -1.08
CA ILE A 181 -19.24 -1.96 0.04
C ILE A 181 -20.55 -1.36 -0.47
N THR A 182 -20.51 -0.59 -1.57
CA THR A 182 -21.69 0.10 -2.12
C THR A 182 -22.70 -0.80 -2.82
N GLN A 183 -22.33 -2.05 -3.11
CA GLN A 183 -23.18 -3.02 -3.80
C GLN A 183 -23.89 -3.99 -2.83
N ASN A 184 -23.55 -3.96 -1.54
CA ASN A 184 -24.20 -4.71 -0.46
C ASN A 184 -25.20 -3.84 0.28
#